data_AF-A0A7Y5LH05-F1
#
_entry.id   AF-A0A7Y5LH05-F1
#
_cell.length_a   1.000
_cell.length_b   1.000
_cell.length_c   1.000
_cell.angle_alpha   90.00
_cell.angle_beta   90.00
_cell.angle_gamma   90.00
#
_symmetry.space_group_name_H-M   'P 1'
#
loop_
_entity.id
_entity.type
_entity.pdbx_description
1 polymer ?
#
loop_
_entity_poly.entity_id
_entity_poly.type
_entity_poly.pdbx_seq_one_letter_code
_entity_poly.pdbx_strand_id
1 'polypeptide(L)'
;MTASRLLLSIVLTGWPVCAFGAAGVVIVSGDAPGEGFNDPTPAVPVGGNTGTTVGQQRLNVFRSVANIWGSTLTSSQTIRVLAFFDALPCDVNSAVLGAAAPYFSVANFGAGMSNTWYPISLAEKLADIDFGPALPPEDRFEVIALFNSDLGRTGCFEGSGWYYGLDASSPGGLINLATTVLHEFAHGLGFTVGPTNASTGARASGLPSIWEVYLRDLRTRKIWLDMTDAERRASAVNTHNLVWSGGTSLSAATAVLSLRPEVEILPPGRPVGAFEAQPASFGPPVTPTGVSGYLMPAIDAVGPSTLDACEPLTPQSAFSVNGRIALVDRGSCTFTVKVRNVQNAGAIGALIANNVPTGLPAMGGSDPTITIPSLGITQALGETLRGQLRFRGRAVSPVQVSLQRNPSLRSGTTAGYPRMFAPNPFQPGSSVSHWDVSLDPNQLMEPFATPDITLSLTPPVDLTFPLLRDIGW
;
A
#
# COMPACT_ATOMS: atom_id res chain seq x y z
N MET A 1 -33.44 -45.26 47.35
CA MET A 1 -34.40 -45.37 46.23
C MET A 1 -35.06 -44.00 46.13
N THR A 2 -34.92 -43.16 45.12
CA THR A 2 -34.73 -43.34 43.67
C THR A 2 -34.01 -42.10 43.13
N ALA A 3 -32.93 -42.28 42.36
CA ALA A 3 -32.25 -41.19 41.66
C ALA A 3 -33.02 -40.84 40.39
N SER A 4 -33.47 -39.60 40.25
CA SER A 4 -34.07 -39.08 39.03
C SER A 4 -32.96 -38.53 38.12
N ARG A 5 -32.71 -39.20 37.01
CA ARG A 5 -31.77 -38.74 35.96
C ARG A 5 -32.51 -37.77 35.04
N LEU A 6 -32.12 -36.50 35.05
CA LEU A 6 -32.53 -35.53 34.04
C LEU A 6 -31.52 -35.61 32.87
N LEU A 7 -31.97 -36.13 31.73
CA LEU A 7 -31.23 -36.09 30.47
C LEU A 7 -31.39 -34.69 29.86
N LEU A 8 -30.29 -33.94 29.79
CA LEU A 8 -30.23 -32.65 29.10
C LEU A 8 -29.91 -32.91 27.62
N SER A 9 -30.91 -32.87 26.76
CA SER A 9 -30.74 -32.93 25.30
C SER A 9 -30.20 -31.59 24.80
N ILE A 10 -28.92 -31.54 24.45
CA ILE A 10 -28.33 -30.40 23.73
C ILE A 10 -28.84 -30.47 22.28
N VAL A 11 -29.77 -29.58 21.93
CA VAL A 11 -30.13 -29.31 20.54
C VAL A 11 -29.07 -28.37 19.97
N LEU A 12 -28.09 -28.95 19.28
CA LEU A 12 -27.20 -28.22 18.37
C LEU A 12 -28.04 -27.79 17.15
N THR A 13 -28.53 -26.56 17.15
CA THR A 13 -29.04 -25.93 15.93
C THR A 13 -27.86 -25.63 15.02
N GLY A 14 -27.50 -26.60 14.18
CA GLY A 14 -26.60 -26.37 13.05
C GLY A 14 -27.27 -25.38 12.09
N TRP A 15 -26.71 -24.18 11.99
CA TRP A 15 -27.04 -23.27 10.91
C TRP A 15 -26.57 -23.92 9.61
N PRO A 16 -27.38 -23.92 8.53
CA PRO A 16 -26.91 -24.43 7.26
C PRO A 16 -25.76 -23.54 6.79
N VAL A 17 -24.55 -24.06 6.85
CA VAL A 17 -23.42 -23.49 6.13
C VAL A 17 -23.71 -23.80 4.66
N CYS A 18 -24.29 -22.85 3.94
CA CYS A 18 -24.25 -22.91 2.48
C CYS A 18 -22.78 -22.90 2.09
N ALA A 19 -22.26 -24.08 1.71
CA ALA A 19 -20.94 -24.19 1.11
C ALA A 19 -21.02 -23.56 -0.29
N PHE A 20 -20.84 -22.26 -0.36
CA PHE A 20 -20.56 -21.60 -1.63
C PHE A 20 -19.14 -21.97 -2.05
N GLY A 21 -18.98 -22.41 -3.29
CA GLY A 21 -17.70 -22.80 -3.86
C GLY A 21 -16.80 -21.61 -4.22
N ALA A 22 -15.56 -21.93 -4.57
CA ALA A 22 -14.63 -20.99 -5.22
C ALA A 22 -15.31 -20.30 -6.42
N ALA A 23 -15.13 -18.98 -6.55
CA ALA A 23 -15.67 -18.21 -7.67
C ALA A 23 -14.98 -18.61 -9.00
N GLY A 24 -15.74 -18.70 -10.08
CA GLY A 24 -15.17 -18.84 -11.42
C GLY A 24 -14.68 -17.49 -11.93
N VAL A 25 -13.40 -17.35 -12.27
CA VAL A 25 -12.84 -16.14 -12.89
C VAL A 25 -12.34 -16.48 -14.30
N VAL A 26 -12.93 -15.84 -15.32
CA VAL A 26 -12.67 -16.13 -16.73
C VAL A 26 -12.05 -14.92 -17.40
N ILE A 27 -10.92 -15.12 -18.08
CA ILE A 27 -10.23 -14.07 -18.83
C ILE A 27 -10.75 -14.05 -20.26
N VAL A 28 -11.18 -12.87 -20.71
CA VAL A 28 -11.60 -12.61 -22.08
C VAL A 28 -10.64 -11.60 -22.70
N SER A 29 -9.98 -12.00 -23.78
CA SER A 29 -9.08 -11.14 -24.53
C SER A 29 -9.87 -10.10 -25.31
N GLY A 30 -9.58 -8.83 -25.07
CA GLY A 30 -10.02 -7.72 -25.91
C GLY A 30 -9.03 -7.37 -27.05
N ASP A 31 -7.83 -7.95 -27.04
CA ASP A 31 -6.75 -7.62 -27.98
C ASP A 31 -7.03 -8.11 -29.42
N ALA A 32 -6.55 -7.34 -30.40
CA ALA A 32 -6.54 -7.74 -31.80
C ALA A 32 -5.47 -8.82 -32.09
N PRO A 33 -5.49 -9.48 -33.27
CA PRO A 33 -4.41 -10.38 -33.67
C PRO A 33 -3.04 -9.67 -33.71
N GLY A 34 -2.02 -10.28 -33.10
CA GLY A 34 -0.68 -9.70 -33.07
C GLY A 34 -0.40 -8.79 -31.87
N GLU A 35 -1.39 -8.52 -31.03
CA GLU A 35 -1.31 -7.60 -29.88
C GLU A 35 -1.57 -8.34 -28.57
N GLY A 36 -1.11 -7.76 -27.45
CA GLY A 36 -1.43 -8.23 -26.09
C GLY A 36 -1.28 -9.74 -25.88
N PHE A 37 -2.40 -10.43 -25.60
CA PHE A 37 -2.45 -11.89 -25.45
C PHE A 37 -2.21 -12.67 -26.75
N ASN A 38 -2.42 -12.05 -27.90
CA ASN A 38 -2.25 -12.61 -29.24
C ASN A 38 -0.90 -12.26 -29.87
N ASP A 39 0.03 -11.67 -29.11
CA ASP A 39 1.38 -11.31 -29.56
C ASP A 39 2.24 -12.57 -29.84
N PRO A 40 2.64 -12.84 -31.10
CA PRO A 40 3.37 -14.05 -31.48
C PRO A 40 4.87 -13.94 -31.23
N THR A 41 5.37 -12.81 -30.71
CA THR A 41 6.80 -12.58 -30.50
C THR A 41 7.39 -13.70 -29.64
N PRO A 42 8.41 -14.44 -30.11
CA PRO A 42 9.01 -15.53 -29.35
C PRO A 42 9.55 -15.05 -28.00
N ALA A 43 9.29 -15.82 -26.94
CA ALA A 43 9.75 -15.55 -25.59
C ALA A 43 10.27 -16.83 -24.93
N VAL A 44 11.34 -16.71 -24.14
CA VAL A 44 11.87 -17.83 -23.35
C VAL A 44 11.03 -17.98 -22.07
N PRO A 45 10.63 -19.19 -21.66
CA PRO A 45 9.97 -19.44 -20.37
C PRO A 45 10.73 -18.84 -19.18
N VAL A 46 10.00 -18.21 -18.24
CA VAL A 46 10.57 -17.55 -17.05
C VAL A 46 9.67 -17.74 -15.82
N GLY A 47 10.26 -17.84 -14.63
CA GLY A 47 9.52 -17.82 -13.35
C GLY A 47 8.36 -18.80 -13.25
N GLY A 48 8.50 -20.02 -13.80
CA GLY A 48 7.42 -21.02 -13.85
C GLY A 48 6.39 -20.83 -14.97
N ASN A 49 6.47 -19.76 -15.77
CA ASN A 49 5.64 -19.54 -16.94
C ASN A 49 6.20 -20.28 -18.16
N THR A 50 5.49 -21.30 -18.64
CA THR A 50 5.92 -22.15 -19.76
C THR A 50 5.58 -21.59 -21.15
N GLY A 51 5.03 -20.38 -21.24
CA GLY A 51 4.69 -19.76 -22.52
C GLY A 51 5.93 -19.50 -23.38
N THR A 52 5.80 -19.73 -24.69
CA THR A 52 6.89 -19.56 -25.67
C THR A 52 6.75 -18.32 -26.55
N THR A 53 5.69 -17.54 -26.34
CA THR A 53 5.50 -16.21 -26.93
C THR A 53 5.13 -15.21 -25.85
N VAL A 54 5.34 -13.93 -26.10
CA VAL A 54 4.95 -12.84 -25.19
C VAL A 54 3.46 -12.91 -24.87
N GLY A 55 2.60 -13.07 -25.89
CA GLY A 55 1.15 -13.17 -25.70
C GLY A 55 0.73 -14.37 -24.85
N GLN A 56 1.35 -15.53 -25.09
CA GLN A 56 1.09 -16.73 -24.29
C GLN A 56 1.54 -16.55 -22.84
N GLN A 57 2.68 -15.91 -22.60
CA GLN A 57 3.16 -15.64 -21.25
C GLN A 57 2.23 -14.66 -20.50
N ARG A 58 1.79 -13.57 -21.14
CA ARG A 58 0.77 -12.65 -20.59
C ARG A 58 -0.51 -13.40 -20.22
N LEU A 59 -1.04 -14.22 -21.12
CA LEU A 59 -2.28 -14.98 -20.85
C LEU A 59 -2.12 -15.98 -19.70
N ASN A 60 -0.96 -16.62 -19.59
CA ASN A 60 -0.66 -17.53 -18.48
C ASN A 60 -0.63 -16.79 -17.13
N VAL A 61 -0.07 -15.57 -17.08
CA VAL A 61 -0.10 -14.72 -15.88
C VAL A 61 -1.54 -14.44 -15.46
N PHE A 62 -2.38 -13.99 -16.40
CA PHE A 62 -3.78 -13.65 -16.11
C PHE A 62 -4.58 -14.86 -15.64
N ARG A 63 -4.37 -16.04 -16.24
CA ARG A 63 -5.00 -17.29 -15.78
C ARG A 63 -4.53 -17.70 -14.40
N SER A 64 -3.24 -17.53 -14.09
CA SER A 64 -2.71 -17.80 -12.76
C SER A 64 -3.34 -16.89 -11.71
N VAL A 65 -3.45 -15.59 -12.00
CA VAL A 65 -4.08 -14.61 -11.12
C VAL A 65 -5.59 -14.84 -10.98
N ALA A 66 -6.27 -15.19 -12.07
CA ALA A 66 -7.68 -15.59 -12.03
C ALA A 66 -7.91 -16.77 -11.08
N ASN A 67 -7.02 -17.76 -11.06
CA ASN A 67 -7.11 -18.87 -10.12
C ASN A 67 -6.90 -18.43 -8.66
N ILE A 68 -5.96 -17.51 -8.40
CA ILE A 68 -5.76 -16.94 -7.06
C ILE A 68 -7.05 -16.28 -6.58
N TRP A 69 -7.63 -15.37 -7.38
CA TRP A 69 -8.90 -14.73 -7.06
C TRP A 69 -10.06 -15.71 -6.92
N GLY A 70 -10.20 -16.66 -7.85
CA GLY A 70 -11.25 -17.67 -7.81
C GLY A 70 -11.19 -18.53 -6.55
N SER A 71 -9.98 -18.89 -6.09
CA SER A 71 -9.79 -19.63 -4.84
C SER A 71 -9.99 -18.79 -3.57
N THR A 72 -9.88 -17.46 -3.68
CA THR A 72 -10.00 -16.53 -2.55
C THR A 72 -11.45 -16.10 -2.34
N LEU A 73 -12.19 -15.88 -3.43
CA LEU A 73 -13.56 -15.39 -3.41
C LEU A 73 -14.58 -16.53 -3.35
N THR A 74 -15.72 -16.19 -2.77
CA THR A 74 -16.87 -17.08 -2.66
C THR A 74 -18.03 -16.51 -3.47
N SER A 75 -18.36 -17.15 -4.60
CA SER A 75 -19.47 -16.74 -5.47
C SER A 75 -19.94 -17.92 -6.32
N SER A 76 -21.25 -18.03 -6.51
CA SER A 76 -21.89 -18.91 -7.50
C SER A 76 -21.84 -18.34 -8.93
N GLN A 77 -21.62 -17.03 -9.05
CA GLN A 77 -21.60 -16.32 -10.34
C GLN A 77 -20.18 -16.29 -10.92
N THR A 78 -20.07 -16.37 -12.24
CA THR A 78 -18.79 -16.27 -12.95
C THR A 78 -18.41 -14.81 -13.12
N ILE A 79 -17.15 -14.48 -12.82
CA ILE A 79 -16.58 -13.16 -13.01
C ILE A 79 -15.79 -13.17 -14.31
N ARG A 80 -16.27 -12.45 -15.32
CA ARG A 80 -15.63 -12.32 -16.63
C ARG A 80 -14.82 -11.03 -16.67
N VAL A 81 -13.53 -11.17 -16.92
CA VAL A 81 -12.57 -10.06 -16.99
C VAL A 81 -12.23 -9.81 -18.45
N LEU A 82 -12.70 -8.69 -18.99
CA LEU A 82 -12.28 -8.18 -20.29
C LEU A 82 -10.94 -7.46 -20.11
N ALA A 83 -9.89 -7.95 -20.77
CA ALA A 83 -8.54 -7.43 -20.60
C ALA A 83 -7.88 -7.06 -21.93
N PHE A 84 -7.13 -5.96 -21.91
CA PHE A 84 -6.39 -5.40 -23.04
C PHE A 84 -4.95 -5.06 -22.67
N PHE A 85 -4.06 -5.11 -23.66
CA PHE A 85 -2.74 -4.48 -23.62
C PHE A 85 -2.69 -3.32 -24.61
N ASP A 86 -2.85 -2.11 -24.08
CA ASP A 86 -2.86 -0.87 -24.86
C ASP A 86 -1.75 0.08 -24.38
N ALA A 87 -1.41 1.09 -25.19
CA ALA A 87 -0.54 2.15 -24.74
C ALA A 87 -1.22 2.94 -23.61
N LEU A 88 -0.59 3.02 -22.44
CA LEU A 88 -1.06 3.82 -21.31
C LEU A 88 -0.11 5.00 -21.05
N PRO A 89 -0.57 6.08 -20.38
CA PRO A 89 0.27 7.25 -20.14
C PRO A 89 1.62 6.90 -19.49
N CYS A 90 2.70 7.41 -20.05
CA CYS A 90 4.05 7.25 -19.53
C CYS A 90 4.99 8.33 -20.06
N ASP A 91 6.14 8.47 -19.40
CA ASP A 91 7.29 9.25 -19.81
C ASP A 91 8.58 8.46 -19.57
N VAL A 92 9.76 9.04 -19.81
CA VAL A 92 11.04 8.34 -19.64
C VAL A 92 11.28 7.80 -18.22
N ASN A 93 10.67 8.38 -17.19
CA ASN A 93 10.91 8.05 -15.78
C ASN A 93 9.74 7.34 -15.10
N SER A 94 8.56 7.29 -15.71
CA SER A 94 7.33 6.79 -15.06
C SER A 94 6.34 6.23 -16.07
N ALA A 95 5.48 5.32 -15.61
CA ALA A 95 4.41 4.76 -16.42
C ALA A 95 3.20 4.40 -15.55
N VAL A 96 2.00 4.59 -16.09
CA VAL A 96 0.81 3.86 -15.65
C VAL A 96 1.00 2.42 -16.08
N LEU A 97 1.00 1.49 -15.12
CA LEU A 97 1.25 0.07 -15.36
C LEU A 97 -0.01 -0.67 -15.82
N GLY A 98 -1.12 -0.37 -15.16
CA GLY A 98 -2.43 -0.88 -15.49
C GLY A 98 -3.53 0.07 -14.99
N ALA A 99 -4.75 -0.24 -15.37
CA ALA A 99 -5.94 0.37 -14.83
C ALA A 99 -7.12 -0.61 -14.98
N ALA A 100 -7.87 -0.80 -13.91
CA ALA A 100 -9.07 -1.61 -13.94
C ALA A 100 -10.21 -1.01 -13.12
N ALA A 101 -11.42 -1.41 -13.48
CA ALA A 101 -12.63 -1.00 -12.80
C ALA A 101 -13.71 -2.07 -12.97
N PRO A 102 -14.75 -2.07 -12.11
CA PRO A 102 -15.98 -2.78 -12.42
C PRO A 102 -16.51 -2.29 -13.77
N TYR A 103 -16.95 -3.19 -14.65
CA TYR A 103 -17.45 -2.80 -15.97
C TYR A 103 -18.63 -1.82 -15.85
N PHE A 104 -19.49 -2.03 -14.86
CA PHE A 104 -20.43 -1.05 -14.37
C PHE A 104 -20.72 -1.25 -12.87
N SER A 105 -21.44 -0.30 -12.30
CA SER A 105 -21.96 -0.37 -10.94
C SER A 105 -23.48 -0.48 -10.95
N VAL A 106 -24.04 -1.27 -10.03
CA VAL A 106 -25.48 -1.53 -9.91
C VAL A 106 -25.95 -1.07 -8.54
N ALA A 107 -27.12 -0.45 -8.48
CA ALA A 107 -27.80 -0.08 -7.25
C ALA A 107 -29.23 -0.62 -7.25
N ASN A 108 -29.81 -0.79 -6.06
CA ASN A 108 -31.23 -1.17 -5.90
C ASN A 108 -31.62 -2.49 -6.58
N PHE A 109 -30.73 -3.48 -6.58
CA PHE A 109 -30.93 -4.79 -7.20
C PHE A 109 -31.59 -5.83 -6.27
N GLY A 110 -32.23 -5.38 -5.18
CA GLY A 110 -32.99 -6.25 -4.26
C GLY A 110 -32.16 -6.99 -3.21
N ALA A 111 -30.83 -6.91 -3.24
CA ALA A 111 -29.93 -7.37 -2.18
C ALA A 111 -28.92 -6.26 -1.80
N GLY A 112 -28.30 -6.38 -0.63
CA GLY A 112 -27.40 -5.36 -0.09
C GLY A 112 -28.12 -4.10 0.45
N MET A 113 -27.35 -3.04 0.67
CA MET A 113 -27.87 -1.76 1.19
C MET A 113 -28.66 -1.01 0.10
N SER A 114 -29.87 -0.56 0.42
CA SER A 114 -30.69 0.26 -0.48
C SER A 114 -29.98 1.57 -0.86
N ASN A 115 -30.29 2.11 -2.04
CA ASN A 115 -29.77 3.38 -2.54
C ASN A 115 -28.23 3.45 -2.55
N THR A 116 -27.56 2.33 -2.81
CA THR A 116 -26.10 2.22 -2.75
C THR A 116 -25.56 1.52 -4.01
N TRP A 117 -24.50 2.07 -4.58
CA TRP A 117 -23.77 1.47 -5.71
C TRP A 117 -22.84 0.36 -5.26
N TYR A 118 -22.91 -0.77 -5.97
CA TYR A 118 -21.99 -1.90 -5.85
C TYR A 118 -21.34 -2.19 -7.21
N PRO A 119 -20.08 -2.64 -7.25
CA PRO A 119 -19.51 -3.30 -8.42
C PRO A 119 -20.44 -4.40 -8.92
N ILE A 120 -20.61 -4.55 -10.24
CA ILE A 120 -21.50 -5.58 -10.80
C ILE A 120 -21.19 -6.98 -10.26
N SER A 121 -19.93 -7.42 -10.27
CA SER A 121 -19.53 -8.75 -9.77
C SER A 121 -19.97 -9.01 -8.33
N LEU A 122 -19.87 -7.99 -7.47
CA LEU A 122 -20.33 -8.06 -6.09
C LEU A 122 -21.86 -8.05 -6.00
N ALA A 123 -22.53 -7.24 -6.83
CA ALA A 123 -23.99 -7.21 -6.88
C ALA A 123 -24.58 -8.55 -7.31
N GLU A 124 -24.03 -9.19 -8.35
CA GLU A 124 -24.43 -10.51 -8.82
C GLU A 124 -24.22 -11.58 -7.75
N LYS A 125 -23.07 -11.55 -7.08
CA LYS A 125 -22.76 -12.43 -5.95
C LYS A 125 -23.74 -12.26 -4.79
N LEU A 126 -24.13 -11.03 -4.46
CA LEU A 126 -25.08 -10.74 -3.38
C LEU A 126 -26.53 -11.09 -3.76
N ALA A 127 -26.89 -10.94 -5.04
CA ALA A 127 -28.21 -11.26 -5.57
C ALA A 127 -28.39 -12.75 -5.90
N ASP A 128 -27.29 -13.48 -6.04
CA ASP A 128 -27.23 -14.83 -6.62
C ASP A 128 -27.82 -14.89 -8.04
N ILE A 129 -27.55 -13.87 -8.85
CA ILE A 129 -28.09 -13.69 -10.22
C ILE A 129 -26.98 -13.17 -11.14
N ASP A 130 -26.81 -13.79 -12.31
CA ASP A 130 -26.00 -13.25 -13.43
C ASP A 130 -26.84 -12.19 -14.18
N PHE A 131 -26.39 -10.94 -14.18
CA PHE A 131 -27.06 -9.84 -14.90
C PHE A 131 -26.65 -9.80 -16.37
N GLY A 132 -25.53 -10.41 -16.75
CA GLY A 132 -24.99 -10.45 -18.11
C GLY A 132 -26.00 -10.88 -19.19
N PRO A 133 -26.82 -11.93 -19.01
CA PRO A 133 -27.81 -12.34 -20.01
C PRO A 133 -28.81 -11.26 -20.43
N ALA A 134 -29.09 -10.27 -19.56
CA ALA A 134 -29.97 -9.14 -19.86
C ALA A 134 -29.26 -8.02 -20.66
N LEU A 135 -27.94 -8.10 -20.80
CA LEU A 135 -27.12 -7.12 -21.50
C LEU A 135 -26.81 -7.56 -22.94
N PRO A 136 -26.49 -6.59 -23.82
CA PRO A 136 -25.88 -6.87 -25.11
C PRO A 136 -24.64 -7.78 -24.95
N PRO A 137 -24.41 -8.75 -25.85
CA PRO A 137 -23.27 -9.68 -25.76
C PRO A 137 -21.91 -9.00 -25.53
N GLU A 138 -21.70 -7.84 -26.12
CA GLU A 138 -20.50 -6.99 -26.00
C GLU A 138 -20.29 -6.37 -24.61
N ASP A 139 -21.31 -6.39 -23.74
CA ASP A 139 -21.29 -5.78 -22.41
C ASP A 139 -21.35 -6.82 -21.28
N ARG A 140 -21.21 -8.11 -21.59
CA ARG A 140 -21.33 -9.22 -20.63
C ARG A 140 -20.03 -9.46 -19.87
N PHE A 141 -19.53 -8.41 -19.23
CA PHE A 141 -18.31 -8.43 -18.45
C PHE A 141 -18.52 -7.80 -17.08
N GLU A 142 -17.81 -8.34 -16.10
CA GLU A 142 -17.88 -7.85 -14.73
C GLU A 142 -16.73 -6.88 -14.43
N VAL A 143 -15.59 -7.10 -15.06
CA VAL A 143 -14.37 -6.31 -14.90
C VAL A 143 -13.81 -5.94 -16.27
N ILE A 144 -13.33 -4.70 -16.40
CA ILE A 144 -12.46 -4.27 -17.49
C ILE A 144 -11.09 -3.91 -16.94
N ALA A 145 -10.03 -4.32 -17.63
CA ALA A 145 -8.66 -4.05 -17.25
C ALA A 145 -7.78 -3.73 -18.47
N LEU A 146 -6.95 -2.71 -18.35
CA LEU A 146 -5.96 -2.31 -19.34
C LEU A 146 -4.57 -2.40 -18.73
N PHE A 147 -3.58 -2.83 -19.52
CA PHE A 147 -2.19 -2.94 -19.11
C PHE A 147 -1.26 -2.31 -20.15
N ASN A 148 -0.20 -1.67 -19.69
CA ASN A 148 0.63 -0.87 -20.57
C ASN A 148 1.46 -1.74 -21.51
N SER A 149 1.16 -1.65 -22.81
CA SER A 149 1.88 -2.35 -23.88
C SER A 149 3.24 -1.72 -24.22
N ASP A 150 3.45 -0.46 -23.85
CA ASP A 150 4.65 0.33 -24.16
C ASP A 150 5.71 0.29 -23.05
N LEU A 151 5.42 -0.30 -21.89
CA LEU A 151 6.33 -0.34 -20.74
C LEU A 151 7.73 -0.86 -21.13
N GLY A 152 8.76 -0.08 -20.81
CA GLY A 152 10.17 -0.39 -21.09
C GLY A 152 10.64 0.03 -22.48
N ARG A 153 9.74 0.46 -23.38
CA ARG A 153 10.11 1.03 -24.68
C ARG A 153 10.69 2.44 -24.49
N THR A 154 11.39 2.93 -25.52
CA THR A 154 11.91 4.29 -25.55
C THR A 154 10.80 5.30 -25.24
N GLY A 155 11.03 6.16 -24.25
CA GLY A 155 10.04 7.16 -23.82
C GLY A 155 8.96 6.65 -22.85
N CYS A 156 8.95 5.38 -22.45
CA CYS A 156 7.94 4.80 -21.56
C CYS A 156 8.59 3.96 -20.46
N PHE A 157 8.93 4.63 -19.36
CA PHE A 157 9.75 4.12 -18.25
C PHE A 157 10.96 3.33 -18.77
N GLU A 158 11.85 4.02 -19.47
CA GLU A 158 12.87 3.40 -20.31
C GLU A 158 13.86 2.57 -19.48
N GLY A 159 14.20 1.39 -19.98
CA GLY A 159 15.08 0.44 -19.27
C GLY A 159 14.36 -0.40 -18.19
N SER A 160 13.06 -0.17 -17.97
CA SER A 160 12.20 -1.10 -17.24
C SER A 160 11.69 -2.23 -18.17
N GLY A 161 10.57 -2.86 -17.81
CA GLY A 161 9.87 -3.83 -18.64
C GLY A 161 9.04 -4.77 -17.77
N TRP A 162 8.22 -5.58 -18.44
CA TRP A 162 7.45 -6.61 -17.76
C TRP A 162 8.29 -7.86 -17.50
N TYR A 163 8.15 -8.40 -16.29
CA TYR A 163 8.50 -9.76 -15.96
C TYR A 163 7.23 -10.63 -15.93
N TYR A 164 7.23 -11.69 -16.73
CA TYR A 164 6.07 -12.56 -16.92
C TYR A 164 6.09 -13.85 -16.07
N GLY A 165 6.95 -13.93 -15.07
CA GLY A 165 6.98 -15.06 -14.14
C GLY A 165 5.75 -15.10 -13.22
N LEU A 166 5.46 -16.28 -12.70
CA LEU A 166 4.31 -16.57 -11.82
C LEU A 166 4.69 -16.58 -10.33
N ASP A 167 5.93 -16.16 -10.00
CA ASP A 167 6.59 -16.37 -8.71
C ASP A 167 6.72 -15.09 -7.85
N ALA A 168 6.00 -14.02 -8.21
CA ALA A 168 6.08 -12.70 -7.56
C ALA A 168 7.48 -12.03 -7.58
N SER A 169 8.45 -12.56 -8.33
CA SER A 169 9.81 -11.98 -8.37
C SER A 169 9.93 -10.80 -9.34
N SER A 170 10.91 -9.93 -9.13
CA SER A 170 11.18 -8.75 -9.97
C SER A 170 12.66 -8.71 -10.39
N PRO A 171 13.12 -9.69 -11.19
CA PRO A 171 14.54 -9.82 -11.53
C PRO A 171 15.02 -8.63 -12.36
N GLY A 172 16.22 -8.13 -12.04
CA GLY A 172 16.86 -7.06 -12.82
C GLY A 172 16.11 -5.72 -12.81
N GLY A 173 15.19 -5.51 -11.85
CA GLY A 173 14.38 -4.29 -11.79
C GLY A 173 13.18 -4.28 -12.73
N LEU A 174 12.86 -5.41 -13.36
CA LEU A 174 11.62 -5.58 -14.12
C LEU A 174 10.39 -5.51 -13.20
N ILE A 175 9.27 -5.05 -13.74
CA ILE A 175 7.98 -4.98 -13.05
C ILE A 175 7.27 -6.33 -13.17
N ASN A 176 6.88 -6.93 -12.05
CA ASN A 176 6.16 -8.20 -12.05
C ASN A 176 4.71 -8.00 -12.55
N LEU A 177 4.39 -8.59 -13.71
CA LEU A 177 3.04 -8.47 -14.27
C LEU A 177 1.99 -9.17 -13.39
N ALA A 178 2.33 -10.28 -12.72
CA ALA A 178 1.36 -11.03 -11.92
C ALA A 178 0.87 -10.23 -10.71
N THR A 179 1.75 -9.50 -10.02
CA THR A 179 1.33 -8.62 -8.91
C THR A 179 0.52 -7.42 -9.41
N THR A 180 0.88 -6.84 -10.56
CA THR A 180 0.06 -5.78 -11.18
C THR A 180 -1.32 -6.29 -11.57
N VAL A 181 -1.44 -7.46 -12.22
CA VAL A 181 -2.75 -8.03 -12.60
C VAL A 181 -3.57 -8.36 -11.35
N LEU A 182 -2.93 -8.88 -10.31
CA LEU A 182 -3.58 -9.16 -9.03
C LEU A 182 -4.18 -7.89 -8.41
N HIS A 183 -3.42 -6.79 -8.43
CA HIS A 183 -3.82 -5.46 -7.97
C HIS A 183 -5.00 -4.91 -8.80
N GLU A 184 -4.87 -4.85 -10.12
CA GLU A 184 -5.91 -4.30 -11.00
C GLU A 184 -7.22 -5.09 -10.87
N PHE A 185 -7.16 -6.41 -10.74
CA PHE A 185 -8.36 -7.21 -10.52
C PHE A 185 -9.08 -6.83 -9.22
N ALA A 186 -8.35 -6.46 -8.15
CA ALA A 186 -8.97 -5.98 -6.93
C ALA A 186 -9.82 -4.72 -7.16
N HIS A 187 -9.32 -3.76 -7.96
CA HIS A 187 -10.10 -2.58 -8.35
C HIS A 187 -11.38 -2.99 -9.08
N GLY A 188 -11.26 -3.91 -10.04
CA GLY A 188 -12.38 -4.51 -10.75
C GLY A 188 -13.44 -5.15 -9.84
N LEU A 189 -12.98 -5.77 -8.76
CA LEU A 189 -13.82 -6.45 -7.77
C LEU A 189 -14.41 -5.51 -6.72
N GLY A 190 -14.05 -4.22 -6.73
CA GLY A 190 -14.61 -3.22 -5.82
C GLY A 190 -13.64 -2.58 -4.84
N PHE A 191 -12.34 -2.77 -5.01
CA PHE A 191 -11.34 -1.98 -4.30
C PHE A 191 -11.28 -0.55 -4.86
N THR A 192 -12.39 0.18 -4.80
CA THR A 192 -12.51 1.51 -5.39
C THR A 192 -13.66 2.25 -4.76
N VAL A 193 -13.55 3.59 -4.69
CA VAL A 193 -14.65 4.45 -4.23
C VAL A 193 -15.89 4.38 -5.13
N GLY A 194 -15.81 3.70 -6.27
CA GLY A 194 -16.94 3.50 -7.18
C GLY A 194 -17.33 4.81 -7.87
N PRO A 195 -18.60 4.99 -8.25
CA PRO A 195 -19.03 6.13 -9.05
C PRO A 195 -19.21 7.42 -8.22
N THR A 196 -18.31 7.65 -7.25
CA THR A 196 -18.18 8.90 -6.51
C THR A 196 -16.88 9.58 -6.93
N ASN A 197 -16.99 10.77 -7.50
CA ASN A 197 -15.82 11.53 -7.94
C ASN A 197 -15.13 12.14 -6.72
N ALA A 198 -14.04 11.52 -6.25
CA ALA A 198 -13.31 11.97 -5.07
C ALA A 198 -12.67 13.37 -5.21
N SER A 199 -12.40 13.84 -6.43
CA SER A 199 -11.84 15.18 -6.67
C SER A 199 -12.86 16.31 -6.48
N THR A 200 -14.15 16.03 -6.68
CA THR A 200 -15.24 16.99 -6.47
C THR A 200 -16.07 16.67 -5.23
N GLY A 201 -16.02 15.41 -4.77
CA GLY A 201 -16.87 14.80 -3.77
C GLY A 201 -18.26 14.40 -4.30
N ALA A 202 -18.59 14.64 -5.57
CA ALA A 202 -19.93 14.41 -6.10
C ALA A 202 -20.20 12.92 -6.34
N ARG A 203 -21.40 12.46 -5.94
CA ARG A 203 -21.90 11.11 -6.18
C ARG A 203 -22.65 11.01 -7.51
N ALA A 204 -22.41 9.95 -8.27
CA ALA A 204 -23.24 9.65 -9.44
C ALA A 204 -24.69 9.38 -9.02
N SER A 205 -25.62 10.08 -9.68
CA SER A 205 -27.07 10.04 -9.36
C SER A 205 -27.40 10.37 -7.89
N GLY A 206 -26.49 11.02 -7.16
CA GLY A 206 -26.67 11.33 -5.74
C GLY A 206 -26.58 10.12 -4.78
N LEU A 207 -26.31 8.92 -5.29
CA LEU A 207 -26.25 7.69 -4.48
C LEU A 207 -24.81 7.40 -4.01
N PRO A 208 -24.60 7.01 -2.74
CA PRO A 208 -23.29 6.55 -2.27
C PRO A 208 -22.85 5.24 -2.92
N SER A 209 -21.56 4.96 -2.93
CA SER A 209 -21.05 3.59 -3.10
C SER A 209 -20.90 2.87 -1.76
N ILE A 210 -20.87 1.52 -1.79
CA ILE A 210 -20.64 0.71 -0.59
C ILE A 210 -19.30 1.05 0.10
N TRP A 211 -18.31 1.51 -0.65
CA TRP A 211 -17.02 1.98 -0.13
C TRP A 211 -17.16 3.10 0.90
N GLU A 212 -18.08 4.04 0.67
CA GLU A 212 -18.28 5.22 1.52
C GLU A 212 -18.78 4.88 2.93
N VAL A 213 -19.32 3.68 3.14
CA VAL A 213 -19.76 3.18 4.45
C VAL A 213 -18.57 3.02 5.39
N TYR A 214 -17.41 2.63 4.87
CA TYR A 214 -16.23 2.29 5.66
C TYR A 214 -15.15 3.36 5.63
N LEU A 215 -15.20 4.28 4.67
CA LEU A 215 -14.24 5.37 4.54
C LEU A 215 -14.53 6.47 5.58
N ARG A 216 -13.62 6.67 6.53
CA ARG A 216 -13.78 7.57 7.68
C ARG A 216 -12.70 8.66 7.69
N ASP A 217 -13.11 9.89 7.94
CA ASP A 217 -12.19 10.99 8.20
C ASP A 217 -12.14 11.28 9.70
N LEU A 218 -10.97 11.10 10.32
CA LEU A 218 -10.80 11.25 11.76
C LEU A 218 -10.80 12.71 12.23
N ARG A 219 -10.55 13.67 11.33
CA ARG A 219 -10.56 15.10 11.66
C ARG A 219 -11.99 15.62 11.78
N THR A 220 -12.85 15.25 10.84
CA THR A 220 -14.28 15.60 10.90
C THR A 220 -15.10 14.63 11.74
N ARG A 221 -14.55 13.44 12.02
CA ARG A 221 -15.18 12.30 12.72
C ARG A 221 -16.40 11.72 11.98
N LYS A 222 -16.52 11.97 10.69
CA LYS A 222 -17.59 11.44 9.83
C LYS A 222 -17.09 10.28 8.97
N ILE A 223 -18.00 9.36 8.64
CA ILE A 223 -17.83 8.49 7.48
C ILE A 223 -18.27 9.25 6.22
N TRP A 224 -17.75 8.85 5.05
CA TRP A 224 -18.08 9.50 3.78
C TRP A 224 -19.57 9.45 3.45
N LEU A 225 -20.27 8.44 3.94
CA LEU A 225 -21.73 8.32 3.82
C LEU A 225 -22.45 9.60 4.30
N ASP A 226 -21.99 10.18 5.41
CA ASP A 226 -22.59 11.33 6.11
C ASP A 226 -22.00 12.69 5.69
N MET A 227 -21.11 12.69 4.70
CA MET A 227 -20.43 13.89 4.24
C MET A 227 -21.18 14.59 3.09
N THR A 228 -21.05 15.90 3.05
CA THR A 228 -21.32 16.69 1.83
C THR A 228 -20.23 16.47 0.78
N ASP A 229 -20.49 16.87 -0.46
CA ASP A 229 -19.47 16.81 -1.54
C ASP A 229 -18.20 17.58 -1.15
N ALA A 230 -18.36 18.78 -0.58
CA ALA A 230 -17.23 19.60 -0.15
C ALA A 230 -16.38 18.91 0.94
N GLU A 231 -17.03 18.18 1.86
CA GLU A 231 -16.34 17.43 2.91
C GLU A 231 -15.62 16.20 2.35
N ARG A 232 -16.24 15.43 1.42
CA ARG A 232 -15.59 14.31 0.75
C ARG A 232 -14.34 14.76 -0.02
N ARG A 233 -14.45 15.86 -0.78
CA ARG A 233 -13.31 16.45 -1.50
C ARG A 233 -12.17 16.84 -0.56
N ALA A 234 -12.48 17.46 0.57
CA ALA A 234 -11.47 17.84 1.56
C ALA A 234 -10.83 16.61 2.21
N SER A 235 -11.63 15.57 2.46
CA SER A 235 -11.18 14.30 3.03
C SER A 235 -10.26 13.52 2.08
N ALA A 236 -10.50 13.59 0.76
CA ALA A 236 -9.72 12.90 -0.27
C ALA A 236 -8.24 13.32 -0.36
N VAL A 237 -7.87 14.43 0.30
CA VAL A 237 -6.49 14.94 0.41
C VAL A 237 -6.05 15.09 1.87
N ASN A 238 -6.76 14.46 2.81
CA ASN A 238 -6.50 14.57 4.24
C ASN A 238 -5.56 13.45 4.71
N THR A 239 -4.30 13.55 4.31
CA THR A 239 -3.23 12.59 4.58
C THR A 239 -3.20 12.16 6.05
N HIS A 240 -3.07 10.85 6.28
CA HIS A 240 -3.10 10.16 7.58
C HIS A 240 -4.42 10.24 8.40
N ASN A 241 -5.40 11.03 7.97
CA ASN A 241 -6.68 11.16 8.68
C ASN A 241 -7.83 10.44 7.97
N LEU A 242 -7.69 10.15 6.67
CA LEU A 242 -8.57 9.24 5.97
C LEU A 242 -8.18 7.80 6.28
N VAL A 243 -9.11 7.02 6.80
CA VAL A 243 -8.88 5.65 7.27
C VAL A 243 -10.00 4.72 6.83
N TRP A 244 -9.70 3.43 6.76
CA TRP A 244 -10.70 2.38 6.56
C TRP A 244 -11.21 1.87 7.91
N SER A 245 -12.53 1.86 8.07
CA SER A 245 -13.20 1.49 9.33
C SER A 245 -13.98 0.18 9.27
N GLY A 246 -13.75 -0.64 8.24
CA GLY A 246 -14.30 -1.99 8.14
C GLY A 246 -13.76 -2.93 9.22
N GLY A 247 -14.68 -3.69 9.84
CA GLY A 247 -14.38 -4.52 11.02
C GLY A 247 -13.49 -5.72 10.73
N THR A 248 -13.59 -6.30 9.54
CA THR A 248 -12.76 -7.43 9.09
C THR A 248 -11.33 -6.97 8.87
N SER A 249 -11.14 -5.85 8.15
CA SER A 249 -9.81 -5.25 7.95
C SER A 249 -9.17 -4.82 9.26
N LEU A 250 -9.94 -4.18 10.16
CA LEU A 250 -9.44 -3.77 11.48
C LEU A 250 -8.96 -4.96 12.32
N SER A 251 -9.71 -6.06 12.30
CA SER A 251 -9.34 -7.28 13.01
C SER A 251 -8.10 -7.95 12.42
N ALA A 252 -7.98 -7.93 11.09
CA ALA A 252 -6.83 -8.48 10.37
C ALA A 252 -5.55 -7.64 10.54
N ALA A 253 -5.66 -6.32 10.68
CA ALA A 253 -4.54 -5.39 10.73
C ALA A 253 -3.48 -5.73 11.79
N THR A 254 -3.87 -6.32 12.92
CA THR A 254 -2.92 -6.69 13.98
C THR A 254 -2.03 -7.88 13.58
N ALA A 255 -2.54 -8.79 12.75
CA ALA A 255 -1.81 -9.94 12.25
C ALA A 255 -1.00 -9.62 11.00
N VAL A 256 -1.47 -8.67 10.18
CA VAL A 256 -0.81 -8.27 8.93
C VAL A 256 0.26 -7.22 9.16
N LEU A 257 -0.04 -6.16 9.93
CA LEU A 257 0.82 -4.99 10.02
C LEU A 257 1.85 -5.12 11.16
N SER A 258 3.08 -4.77 10.82
CA SER A 258 4.21 -4.61 11.73
C SER A 258 3.95 -3.50 12.76
N LEU A 259 4.70 -3.54 13.85
CA LEU A 259 4.67 -2.50 14.88
C LEU A 259 5.16 -1.15 14.34
N ARG A 260 4.50 -0.04 14.71
CA ARG A 260 4.80 1.27 14.13
C ARG A 260 6.24 1.73 14.46
N PRO A 261 7.07 2.03 13.46
CA PRO A 261 8.36 2.69 13.68
C PRO A 261 8.19 4.13 14.17
N GLU A 262 8.97 4.52 15.17
CA GLU A 262 8.89 5.83 15.79
C GLU A 262 10.25 6.31 16.33
N VAL A 263 10.38 7.63 16.43
CA VAL A 263 11.39 8.27 17.28
C VAL A 263 10.71 8.84 18.52
N GLU A 264 11.16 8.42 19.70
CA GLU A 264 10.75 9.02 20.97
C GLU A 264 11.76 10.08 21.39
N ILE A 265 11.30 11.31 21.61
CA ILE A 265 12.11 12.41 22.14
C ILE A 265 11.96 12.41 23.67
N LEU A 266 13.07 12.13 24.35
CA LEU A 266 13.13 12.02 25.81
C LEU A 266 13.47 13.38 26.45
N PRO A 267 12.95 13.69 27.66
CA PRO A 267 13.38 14.86 28.42
C PRO A 267 14.91 14.89 28.63
N PRO A 268 15.57 16.07 28.61
CA PRO A 268 15.00 17.42 28.51
C PRO A 268 14.66 17.88 27.08
N GLY A 269 14.82 17.02 26.07
CA GLY A 269 14.48 17.32 24.69
C GLY A 269 13.01 17.70 24.50
N ARG A 270 12.73 18.43 23.42
CA ARG A 270 11.41 18.96 23.06
C ARG A 270 11.14 18.78 21.55
N PRO A 271 9.86 18.72 21.14
CA PRO A 271 8.72 18.31 21.95
C PRO A 271 8.95 16.91 22.54
N VAL A 272 8.51 16.66 23.78
CA VAL A 272 8.59 15.31 24.38
C VAL A 272 7.53 14.41 23.78
N GLY A 273 7.89 13.16 23.51
CA GLY A 273 6.95 12.12 23.10
C GLY A 273 7.41 11.33 21.88
N ALA A 274 6.56 10.41 21.46
CA ALA A 274 6.80 9.55 20.31
C ALA A 274 6.22 10.16 19.02
N PHE A 275 7.04 10.19 17.98
CA PHE A 275 6.70 10.67 16.65
C PHE A 275 6.91 9.54 15.65
N GLU A 276 5.91 9.30 14.82
CA GLU A 276 6.03 8.33 13.73
C GLU A 276 7.20 8.69 12.81
N ALA A 277 7.92 7.66 12.38
CA ALA A 277 9.11 7.81 11.56
C ALA A 277 9.20 6.68 10.53
N GLN A 278 9.77 6.95 9.37
CA GLN A 278 9.92 5.97 8.30
C GLN A 278 11.18 5.13 8.54
N PRO A 279 11.13 3.80 8.51
CA PRO A 279 12.34 2.98 8.54
C PRO A 279 13.05 3.02 7.19
N ALA A 280 14.37 2.85 7.19
CA ALA A 280 15.10 2.58 5.96
C ALA A 280 14.83 1.15 5.47
N SER A 281 14.85 0.97 4.15
CA SER A 281 14.83 -0.34 3.49
C SER A 281 16.16 -1.11 3.60
N PHE A 282 17.17 -0.50 4.24
CA PHE A 282 18.51 -1.04 4.43
C PHE A 282 18.95 -0.88 5.89
N GLY A 283 20.03 -1.58 6.24
CA GLY A 283 20.48 -1.66 7.62
C GLY A 283 19.55 -2.50 8.50
N PRO A 284 19.92 -2.72 9.77
CA PRO A 284 19.08 -3.48 10.68
C PRO A 284 17.79 -2.71 11.00
N PRO A 285 16.64 -3.40 11.08
CA PRO A 285 15.39 -2.78 11.50
C PRO A 285 15.46 -2.36 12.97
N VAL A 286 14.75 -1.29 13.32
CA VAL A 286 14.49 -0.96 14.73
C VAL A 286 13.60 -2.02 15.37
N THR A 287 13.86 -2.31 16.64
CA THR A 287 13.11 -3.28 17.45
C THR A 287 12.26 -2.57 18.50
N PRO A 288 11.33 -3.25 19.18
CA PRO A 288 10.60 -2.65 20.31
C PRO A 288 11.48 -2.22 21.48
N THR A 289 12.64 -2.87 21.68
CA THR A 289 13.63 -2.44 22.68
C THR A 289 14.34 -1.15 22.27
N GLY A 290 14.39 -0.86 20.97
CA GLY A 290 14.94 0.35 20.40
C GLY A 290 16.45 0.54 20.56
N VAL A 291 16.93 1.66 20.06
CA VAL A 291 18.29 2.19 20.29
C VAL A 291 18.14 3.60 20.84
N SER A 292 18.57 3.79 22.07
CA SER A 292 18.53 5.09 22.75
C SER A 292 19.91 5.75 22.79
N GLY A 293 19.94 7.06 22.60
CA GLY A 293 21.19 7.82 22.64
C GLY A 293 20.98 9.32 22.59
N TYR A 294 22.02 10.08 22.94
CA TYR A 294 22.04 11.51 22.70
C TYR A 294 22.02 11.79 21.20
N LEU A 295 21.22 12.77 20.78
CA LEU A 295 21.17 13.21 19.40
C LEU A 295 22.27 14.25 19.15
N MET A 296 23.04 14.10 18.08
CA MET A 296 24.08 15.04 17.67
C MET A 296 23.94 15.34 16.17
N PRO A 297 24.13 16.58 15.70
CA PRO A 297 24.10 16.85 14.27
C PRO A 297 25.36 16.28 13.60
N ALA A 298 25.16 15.59 12.48
CA ALA A 298 26.24 15.25 11.57
C ALA A 298 26.65 16.51 10.80
N ILE A 299 27.92 16.87 10.87
CA ILE A 299 28.49 18.03 10.16
C ILE A 299 29.65 17.52 9.31
N ASP A 300 29.48 17.58 8.00
CA ASP A 300 30.53 17.36 7.00
C ASP A 300 31.20 18.69 6.61
N ALA A 301 32.25 18.60 5.78
CA ALA A 301 33.22 19.67 5.61
C ALA A 301 33.02 20.52 4.33
N VAL A 302 32.23 20.04 3.38
CA VAL A 302 32.18 20.53 2.00
C VAL A 302 30.79 20.28 1.41
N GLY A 303 30.49 20.93 0.28
CA GLY A 303 29.24 20.70 -0.44
C GLY A 303 28.19 21.80 -0.26
N PRO A 304 27.04 21.68 -0.95
CA PRO A 304 25.97 22.68 -0.91
C PRO A 304 25.21 22.71 0.43
N SER A 305 25.32 21.65 1.23
CA SER A 305 24.83 21.56 2.61
C SER A 305 25.95 21.00 3.47
N THR A 306 26.07 21.47 4.72
CA THR A 306 27.06 20.96 5.67
C THR A 306 26.47 19.99 6.71
N LEU A 307 25.21 19.59 6.52
CA LEU A 307 24.42 18.84 7.50
C LEU A 307 23.80 17.57 6.90
N ASP A 308 24.13 17.26 5.66
CA ASP A 308 23.49 16.18 4.91
C ASP A 308 24.35 14.90 4.85
N ALA A 309 25.55 14.92 5.44
CA ALA A 309 26.47 13.79 5.58
C ALA A 309 26.81 13.13 4.23
N CYS A 310 26.89 13.91 3.16
CA CYS A 310 27.27 13.38 1.85
C CYS A 310 28.76 13.10 1.76
N GLU A 311 29.56 13.84 2.51
CA GLU A 311 30.99 13.64 2.67
C GLU A 311 31.32 13.10 4.07
N PRO A 312 32.56 12.60 4.29
CA PRO A 312 33.01 12.25 5.62
C PRO A 312 32.83 13.41 6.61
N LEU A 313 32.33 13.09 7.81
CA LEU A 313 32.11 14.07 8.86
C LEU A 313 33.42 14.75 9.26
N THR A 314 33.35 16.04 9.61
CA THR A 314 34.48 16.77 10.19
C THR A 314 35.01 16.03 11.43
N PRO A 315 36.31 16.08 11.76
CA PRO A 315 36.86 15.38 12.92
C PRO A 315 36.13 15.72 14.24
N GLN A 316 35.71 16.97 14.39
CA GLN A 316 34.95 17.43 15.57
C GLN A 316 33.54 16.85 15.60
N SER A 317 32.86 16.77 14.44
CA SER A 317 31.54 16.13 14.36
C SER A 317 31.65 14.63 14.57
N ALA A 318 32.64 13.97 13.96
CA ALA A 318 32.90 12.55 14.14
C ALA A 318 33.09 12.17 15.61
N PHE A 319 33.91 12.95 16.34
CA PHE A 319 34.04 12.78 17.80
C PHE A 319 32.71 12.97 18.54
N SER A 320 31.89 13.94 18.12
CA SER A 320 30.61 14.23 18.76
C SER A 320 29.59 13.11 18.53
N VAL A 321 29.51 12.53 17.34
CA VAL A 321 28.52 11.48 17.00
C VAL A 321 28.93 10.07 17.45
N ASN A 322 30.21 9.82 17.76
CA ASN A 322 30.68 8.51 18.20
C ASN A 322 29.93 8.03 19.46
N GLY A 323 29.32 6.85 19.39
CA GLY A 323 28.50 6.25 20.45
C GLY A 323 27.11 6.91 20.62
N ARG A 324 26.69 7.74 19.67
CA ARG A 324 25.47 8.57 19.74
C ARG A 324 24.64 8.46 18.46
N ILE A 325 23.47 9.09 18.45
CA ILE A 325 22.56 9.09 17.29
C ILE A 325 22.82 10.34 16.47
N ALA A 326 23.00 10.18 15.16
CA ALA A 326 23.27 11.30 14.25
C ALA A 326 21.97 11.87 13.66
N LEU A 327 21.76 13.18 13.76
CA LEU A 327 20.75 13.91 12.98
C LEU A 327 21.39 14.38 11.66
N VAL A 328 20.78 14.01 10.54
CA VAL A 328 21.28 14.28 9.19
C VAL A 328 20.15 14.85 8.34
N ASP A 329 20.45 15.79 7.44
CA ASP A 329 19.49 16.24 6.45
C ASP A 329 19.39 15.32 5.24
N ARG A 330 18.15 15.14 4.77
CA ARG A 330 17.92 14.73 3.40
C ARG A 330 18.50 15.81 2.47
N GLY A 331 19.26 15.37 1.48
CA GLY A 331 20.05 16.25 0.64
C GLY A 331 20.48 15.57 -0.64
N SER A 332 21.66 15.93 -1.13
CA SER A 332 22.08 15.69 -2.53
C SER A 332 22.49 14.25 -2.84
N CYS A 333 22.98 13.50 -1.85
CA CYS A 333 23.38 12.10 -1.99
C CYS A 333 22.31 11.11 -1.51
N THR A 334 22.50 9.83 -1.81
CA THR A 334 21.58 8.75 -1.41
C THR A 334 21.56 8.53 0.09
N PHE A 335 20.44 8.00 0.62
CA PHE A 335 20.32 7.70 2.05
C PHE A 335 21.39 6.72 2.56
N THR A 336 21.79 5.74 1.74
CA THR A 336 22.85 4.80 2.10
C THR A 336 24.20 5.48 2.34
N VAL A 337 24.57 6.45 1.51
CA VAL A 337 25.81 7.24 1.70
C VAL A 337 25.76 8.01 3.02
N LYS A 338 24.63 8.68 3.30
CA LYS A 338 24.42 9.44 4.54
C LYS A 338 24.61 8.58 5.78
N VAL A 339 23.93 7.43 5.82
CA VAL A 339 23.94 6.52 6.96
C VAL A 339 25.31 5.84 7.11
N ARG A 340 25.95 5.46 6.00
CA ARG A 340 27.31 4.92 6.01
C ARG A 340 28.32 5.92 6.56
N ASN A 341 28.24 7.20 6.19
CA ASN A 341 29.19 8.21 6.66
C ASN A 341 29.08 8.44 8.18
N VAL A 342 27.87 8.51 8.74
CA VAL A 342 27.70 8.64 10.20
C VAL A 342 28.06 7.34 10.93
N GLN A 343 27.83 6.18 10.32
CA GLN A 343 28.30 4.89 10.85
C GLN A 343 29.83 4.84 10.92
N ASN A 344 30.53 5.26 9.87
CA ASN A 344 32.00 5.33 9.84
C ASN A 344 32.56 6.27 10.92
N ALA A 345 31.79 7.28 11.32
CA ALA A 345 32.10 8.17 12.42
C ALA A 345 31.76 7.59 13.82
N GLY A 346 31.22 6.38 13.89
CA GLY A 346 30.91 5.66 15.12
C GLY A 346 29.51 5.92 15.68
N ALA A 347 28.60 6.51 14.90
CA ALA A 347 27.20 6.64 15.33
C ALA A 347 26.56 5.25 15.55
N ILE A 348 25.62 5.15 16.48
CA ILE A 348 24.86 3.92 16.78
C ILE A 348 23.47 3.90 16.15
N GLY A 349 23.09 5.00 15.48
CA GLY A 349 21.83 5.14 14.76
C GLY A 349 21.79 6.47 14.01
N ALA A 350 20.91 6.57 13.01
CA ALA A 350 20.74 7.78 12.21
C ALA A 350 19.27 8.23 12.17
N LEU A 351 19.06 9.53 12.25
CA LEU A 351 17.77 10.19 12.11
C LEU A 351 17.86 11.16 10.93
N ILE A 352 17.17 10.86 9.83
CA ILE A 352 17.19 11.66 8.61
C ILE A 352 16.00 12.64 8.62
N ALA A 353 16.28 13.94 8.70
CA ALA A 353 15.29 14.98 8.56
C ALA A 353 14.91 15.18 7.09
N ASN A 354 13.62 15.05 6.76
CA ASN A 354 13.13 15.31 5.41
C ASN A 354 13.35 16.78 5.03
N ASN A 355 13.49 17.05 3.73
CA ASN A 355 13.62 18.40 3.16
C ASN A 355 12.37 18.81 2.36
N VAL A 356 11.32 17.99 2.43
CA VAL A 356 10.00 18.27 1.87
C VAL A 356 9.05 18.63 3.03
N PRO A 357 8.18 19.66 2.87
CA PRO A 357 7.34 20.16 3.97
C PRO A 357 6.39 19.14 4.58
N THR A 358 5.96 18.15 3.79
CA THR A 358 4.97 17.15 4.18
C THR A 358 5.51 15.73 3.96
N GLY A 359 4.99 14.80 4.75
CA GLY A 359 5.35 13.38 4.67
C GLY A 359 6.69 13.02 5.30
N LEU A 360 6.92 11.71 5.38
CA LEU A 360 8.18 11.12 5.80
C LEU A 360 9.01 10.75 4.56
N PRO A 361 10.35 10.75 4.65
CA PRO A 361 11.18 10.44 3.49
C PRO A 361 11.20 8.93 3.24
N ALA A 362 10.85 8.48 2.03
CA ALA A 362 10.98 7.08 1.61
C ALA A 362 12.48 6.72 1.47
N MET A 363 13.05 6.10 2.49
CA MET A 363 14.49 5.82 2.58
C MET A 363 14.87 4.51 1.87
N GLY A 364 14.96 4.60 0.54
CA GLY A 364 15.40 3.54 -0.37
C GLY A 364 16.93 3.38 -0.45
N GLY A 365 17.38 2.18 -0.81
CA GLY A 365 18.76 1.89 -1.19
C GLY A 365 19.20 0.48 -0.79
N SER A 366 20.35 0.03 -1.30
CA SER A 366 20.97 -1.24 -0.90
C SER A 366 22.42 -1.01 -0.53
N ASP A 367 22.77 -1.41 0.68
CA ASP A 367 24.14 -1.35 1.19
C ASP A 367 24.31 -2.36 2.35
N PRO A 368 24.90 -3.54 2.10
CA PRO A 368 24.99 -4.60 3.11
C PRO A 368 25.99 -4.29 4.23
N THR A 369 26.77 -3.21 4.11
CA THR A 369 27.76 -2.83 5.12
C THR A 369 27.20 -1.91 6.20
N ILE A 370 25.98 -1.40 6.01
CA ILE A 370 25.28 -0.61 7.02
C ILE A 370 24.74 -1.54 8.10
N THR A 371 25.22 -1.35 9.32
CA THR A 371 24.92 -2.16 10.52
C THR A 371 24.26 -1.33 11.63
N ILE A 372 23.87 -0.08 11.36
CA ILE A 372 23.13 0.77 12.30
C ILE A 372 21.70 1.02 11.82
N PRO A 373 20.71 1.10 12.71
CA PRO A 373 19.35 1.44 12.33
C PRO A 373 19.25 2.91 11.92
N SER A 374 18.36 3.20 10.97
CA SER A 374 18.07 4.56 10.54
C SER A 374 16.58 4.82 10.34
N LEU A 375 16.11 5.95 10.87
CA LEU A 375 14.72 6.41 10.73
C LEU A 375 14.66 7.79 10.06
N GLY A 376 13.60 8.03 9.29
CA GLY A 376 13.31 9.28 8.61
C GLY A 376 12.18 10.02 9.32
N ILE A 377 12.34 11.32 9.53
CA ILE A 377 11.36 12.17 10.21
C ILE A 377 10.91 13.33 9.32
N THR A 378 9.80 13.97 9.70
CA THR A 378 9.31 15.16 9.01
C THR A 378 10.32 16.31 9.06
N GLN A 379 10.24 17.20 8.07
CA GLN A 379 11.06 18.42 8.03
C GLN A 379 10.88 19.24 9.32
N ALA A 380 9.63 19.48 9.73
CA ALA A 380 9.31 20.29 10.91
C ALA A 380 9.89 19.73 12.22
N LEU A 381 9.88 18.39 12.41
CA LEU A 381 10.52 17.78 13.58
C LEU A 381 12.03 17.94 13.50
N GLY A 382 12.64 17.72 12.34
CA GLY A 382 14.07 17.91 12.11
C GLY A 382 14.55 19.34 12.41
N GLU A 383 13.80 20.35 11.98
CA GLU A 383 14.07 21.77 12.27
C GLU A 383 13.99 22.07 13.77
N THR A 384 12.97 21.53 14.45
CA THR A 384 12.79 21.70 15.90
C THR A 384 13.94 21.08 16.70
N LEU A 385 14.36 19.86 16.34
CA LEU A 385 15.49 19.17 16.98
C LEU A 385 16.79 19.94 16.74
N ARG A 386 17.02 20.40 15.52
CA ARG A 386 18.19 21.23 15.18
C ARG A 386 18.26 22.52 15.97
N GLY A 387 17.13 23.19 16.18
CA GLY A 387 17.05 24.40 17.00
C GLY A 387 17.61 24.18 18.41
N GLN A 388 17.30 23.05 19.03
CA GLN A 388 17.82 22.68 20.36
C GLN A 388 19.29 22.30 20.33
N LEU A 389 19.74 21.61 19.29
CA LEU A 389 21.13 21.21 19.13
C LEU A 389 22.07 22.41 18.98
N ARG A 390 21.59 23.63 18.72
CA ARG A 390 22.42 24.85 18.75
C ARG A 390 23.04 25.13 20.13
N PHE A 391 22.43 24.63 21.20
CA PHE A 391 22.88 24.85 22.58
C PHE A 391 23.68 23.66 23.15
N ARG A 392 24.08 22.71 22.30
CA ARG A 392 24.85 21.52 22.70
C ARG A 392 26.32 21.86 23.00
N GLY A 393 26.94 21.05 23.86
CA GLY A 393 28.39 20.95 23.96
C GLY A 393 28.94 19.82 23.07
N ARG A 394 30.27 19.68 22.97
CA ARG A 394 30.89 18.58 22.18
C ARG A 394 30.56 17.19 22.73
N ALA A 395 30.40 17.06 24.05
CA ALA A 395 30.11 15.78 24.71
C ALA A 395 28.68 15.69 25.29
N VAL A 396 27.95 16.80 25.31
CA VAL A 396 26.66 16.94 25.99
C VAL A 396 25.62 17.41 24.98
N SER A 397 24.53 16.66 24.82
CA SER A 397 23.38 17.07 24.02
C SER A 397 22.19 17.36 24.92
N PRO A 398 21.40 18.42 24.64
CA PRO A 398 20.12 18.65 25.32
C PRO A 398 19.01 17.72 24.80
N VAL A 399 19.28 16.91 23.77
CA VAL A 399 18.29 16.03 23.16
C VAL A 399 18.76 14.58 23.26
N GLN A 400 17.92 13.76 23.87
CA GLN A 400 18.06 12.30 23.88
C GLN A 400 16.87 11.71 23.15
N VAL A 401 17.11 10.68 22.34
CA VAL A 401 16.06 10.03 21.55
C VAL A 401 16.15 8.52 21.67
N SER A 402 15.03 7.83 21.43
CA SER A 402 14.96 6.39 21.21
C SER A 402 14.41 6.11 19.81
N LEU A 403 15.14 5.35 19.00
CA LEU A 403 14.65 4.82 17.72
C LEU A 403 14.05 3.44 17.98
N GLN A 404 12.73 3.28 17.86
CA GLN A 404 12.05 2.06 18.29
C GLN A 404 10.84 1.71 17.44
N ARG A 405 10.25 0.53 17.70
CA ARG A 405 8.89 0.19 17.24
C ARG A 405 7.92 0.21 18.41
N ASN A 406 6.81 0.91 18.26
CA ASN A 406 5.79 1.00 19.29
C ASN A 406 5.07 -0.34 19.47
N PRO A 407 5.09 -0.97 20.66
CA PRO A 407 4.45 -2.28 20.85
C PRO A 407 2.92 -2.23 20.82
N SER A 408 2.32 -1.05 20.95
CA SER A 408 0.87 -0.86 21.06
C SER A 408 0.24 -0.37 19.76
N LEU A 409 1.03 0.00 18.75
CA LEU A 409 0.55 0.65 17.53
C LEU A 409 1.09 -0.06 16.30
N ARG A 410 0.28 -0.12 15.25
CA ARG A 410 0.62 -0.76 13.96
C ARG A 410 1.05 0.29 12.95
N SER A 411 2.00 -0.06 12.09
CA SER A 411 2.44 0.83 11.00
C SER A 411 1.27 1.18 10.09
N GLY A 412 1.25 2.41 9.57
CA GLY A 412 0.20 2.84 8.66
C GLY A 412 -1.20 2.90 9.28
N THR A 413 -1.30 3.07 10.60
CA THR A 413 -2.59 3.23 11.29
C THR A 413 -2.75 4.58 11.98
N THR A 414 -3.99 5.07 12.05
CA THR A 414 -4.37 6.22 12.87
C THR A 414 -5.58 5.84 13.72
N ALA A 415 -5.45 6.02 15.04
CA ALA A 415 -6.46 5.58 16.01
C ALA A 415 -6.84 4.08 15.86
N GLY A 416 -5.87 3.24 15.45
CA GLY A 416 -6.04 1.80 15.24
C GLY A 416 -6.55 1.41 13.85
N TYR A 417 -7.07 2.35 13.06
CA TYR A 417 -7.57 2.08 11.71
C TYR A 417 -6.45 2.14 10.67
N PRO A 418 -6.38 1.17 9.72
CA PRO A 418 -5.52 1.29 8.54
C PRO A 418 -5.81 2.57 7.75
N ARG A 419 -4.75 3.28 7.37
CA ARG A 419 -4.83 4.52 6.61
C ARG A 419 -5.14 4.24 5.15
N MET A 420 -5.95 5.12 4.56
CA MET A 420 -6.19 5.16 3.13
C MET A 420 -5.33 6.24 2.50
N PHE A 421 -4.86 5.98 1.29
CA PHE A 421 -4.03 6.91 0.54
C PHE A 421 -4.82 8.17 0.18
N ALA A 422 -4.53 9.27 0.86
CA ALA A 422 -5.16 10.57 0.65
C ALA A 422 -4.09 11.66 0.53
N PRO A 423 -3.26 11.63 -0.54
CA PRO A 423 -2.18 12.59 -0.71
C PRO A 423 -2.71 14.01 -0.94
N ASN A 424 -1.89 15.00 -0.62
CA ASN A 424 -2.10 16.39 -0.99
C ASN A 424 -0.89 16.87 -1.81
N PRO A 425 -1.06 17.19 -3.11
CA PRO A 425 -2.32 17.29 -3.85
C PRO A 425 -2.99 15.94 -4.16
N PHE A 426 -4.29 16.00 -4.51
CA PHE A 426 -5.08 14.86 -4.98
C PHE A 426 -4.42 14.18 -6.18
N GLN A 427 -4.41 12.84 -6.19
CA GLN A 427 -3.87 12.04 -7.28
C GLN A 427 -4.99 11.27 -7.98
N PRO A 428 -5.38 11.67 -9.20
CA PRO A 428 -6.40 10.96 -9.98
C PRO A 428 -6.05 9.47 -10.13
N GLY A 429 -7.05 8.59 -9.98
CA GLY A 429 -6.87 7.14 -10.04
C GLY A 429 -6.39 6.51 -8.71
N SER A 430 -5.63 7.25 -7.89
CA SER A 430 -5.02 6.69 -6.68
C SER A 430 -5.69 7.11 -5.38
N SER A 431 -5.97 8.40 -5.22
CA SER A 431 -6.55 8.95 -4.00
C SER A 431 -7.82 8.19 -3.61
N VAL A 432 -7.94 7.87 -2.31
CA VAL A 432 -9.04 7.19 -1.61
C VAL A 432 -9.32 5.75 -1.98
N SER A 433 -8.67 5.21 -3.01
CA SER A 433 -8.88 3.84 -3.52
C SER A 433 -7.64 2.96 -3.35
N HIS A 434 -6.72 3.32 -2.45
CA HIS A 434 -5.51 2.59 -2.12
C HIS A 434 -5.24 2.61 -0.62
N TRP A 435 -4.50 1.62 -0.13
CA TRP A 435 -3.84 1.69 1.16
C TRP A 435 -2.77 2.78 1.14
N ASP A 436 -2.58 3.44 2.29
CA ASP A 436 -1.51 4.42 2.43
C ASP A 436 -0.13 3.74 2.42
N VAL A 437 0.86 4.38 1.80
CA VAL A 437 2.23 3.86 1.67
C VAL A 437 3.03 3.82 2.98
N SER A 438 2.40 4.13 4.12
CA SER A 438 2.97 3.97 5.46
C SER A 438 2.65 2.62 6.11
N LEU A 439 1.84 1.77 5.46
CA LEU A 439 1.64 0.41 5.91
C LEU A 439 2.96 -0.38 5.78
N ASP A 440 3.21 -1.28 6.73
CA ASP A 440 4.42 -2.12 6.79
C ASP A 440 3.98 -3.50 7.30
N PRO A 441 4.24 -4.62 6.58
CA PRO A 441 4.83 -4.67 5.23
C PRO A 441 3.95 -3.94 4.19
N ASN A 442 4.50 -3.66 3.01
CA ASN A 442 3.73 -3.03 1.95
C ASN A 442 2.54 -3.93 1.55
N GLN A 443 1.40 -3.32 1.25
CA GLN A 443 0.18 -4.04 0.89
C GLN A 443 -0.06 -4.02 -0.62
N LEU A 444 -0.68 -5.07 -1.16
CA LEU A 444 -0.96 -5.20 -2.59
C LEU A 444 -1.63 -3.96 -3.18
N MET A 445 -2.61 -3.40 -2.46
CA MET A 445 -3.38 -2.24 -2.90
C MET A 445 -2.76 -0.89 -2.50
N GLU A 446 -1.44 -0.80 -2.45
CA GLU A 446 -0.72 0.47 -2.51
C GLU A 446 -0.66 1.03 -3.94
N PRO A 447 -0.56 2.35 -4.13
CA PRO A 447 -0.64 2.97 -5.46
C PRO A 447 0.61 2.79 -6.33
N PHE A 448 1.61 2.02 -5.88
CA PHE A 448 2.89 1.83 -6.55
C PHE A 448 3.27 0.36 -6.61
N ALA A 449 3.98 -0.04 -7.68
CA ALA A 449 4.58 -1.37 -7.75
C ALA A 449 5.76 -1.48 -6.78
N THR A 450 5.52 -2.00 -5.59
CA THR A 450 6.51 -2.23 -4.54
C THR A 450 7.13 -3.64 -4.66
N PRO A 451 8.47 -3.80 -4.57
CA PRO A 451 9.12 -5.09 -4.83
C PRO A 451 8.83 -6.24 -3.84
N ASP A 452 8.32 -5.93 -2.65
CA ASP A 452 8.02 -6.88 -1.58
C ASP A 452 6.57 -7.38 -1.58
N ILE A 453 5.76 -6.95 -2.56
CA ILE A 453 4.40 -7.46 -2.76
C ILE A 453 4.43 -8.94 -3.15
N THR A 454 3.58 -9.71 -2.48
CA THR A 454 3.41 -11.15 -2.74
C THR A 454 2.14 -11.42 -3.55
N LEU A 455 1.90 -12.69 -3.89
CA LEU A 455 0.65 -13.14 -4.52
C LEU A 455 -0.41 -13.62 -3.51
N SER A 456 -0.22 -13.37 -2.21
CA SER A 456 -1.19 -13.70 -1.16
C SER A 456 -2.14 -12.53 -0.91
N LEU A 457 -3.45 -12.80 -0.90
CA LEU A 457 -4.50 -11.80 -0.67
C LEU A 457 -5.02 -11.77 0.77
N THR A 458 -4.57 -12.71 1.61
CA THR A 458 -5.15 -12.98 2.92
C THR A 458 -4.16 -12.73 4.07
N PRO A 459 -4.66 -12.51 5.30
CA PRO A 459 -3.83 -12.50 6.49
C PRO A 459 -3.05 -13.82 6.67
N PRO A 460 -1.83 -13.80 7.23
CA PRO A 460 -1.15 -12.64 7.84
C PRO A 460 -0.36 -11.78 6.84
N VAL A 461 -0.56 -11.95 5.53
CA VAL A 461 0.29 -11.29 4.53
C VAL A 461 -0.31 -9.98 4.03
N ASP A 462 -1.62 -9.96 3.78
CA ASP A 462 -2.25 -8.85 3.05
C ASP A 462 -3.68 -8.52 3.53
N LEU A 463 -4.06 -7.24 3.43
CA LEU A 463 -5.35 -6.68 3.83
C LEU A 463 -6.41 -6.56 2.71
N THR A 464 -6.08 -6.89 1.47
CA THR A 464 -6.96 -6.74 0.30
C THR A 464 -8.22 -7.58 0.45
N PHE A 465 -8.11 -8.88 0.72
CA PHE A 465 -9.30 -9.71 0.91
C PHE A 465 -10.11 -9.30 2.15
N PRO A 466 -9.51 -9.06 3.34
CA PRO A 466 -10.23 -8.47 4.47
C PRO A 466 -11.07 -7.23 4.12
N LEU A 467 -10.56 -6.33 3.28
CA LEU A 467 -11.31 -5.16 2.84
C LEU A 467 -12.47 -5.54 1.90
N LEU A 468 -12.23 -6.44 0.94
CA LEU A 468 -13.30 -6.91 0.07
C LEU A 468 -14.43 -7.59 0.87
N ARG A 469 -14.08 -8.29 1.96
CA ARG A 469 -15.06 -8.85 2.89
C ARG A 469 -15.86 -7.80 3.63
N ASP A 470 -15.26 -6.65 3.95
CA ASP A 470 -16.00 -5.55 4.57
C ASP A 470 -17.10 -5.02 3.64
N ILE A 471 -16.84 -4.88 2.34
CA ILE A 471 -17.84 -4.41 1.38
C ILE A 471 -18.86 -5.48 0.94
N GLY A 472 -18.63 -6.75 1.30
CA GLY A 472 -19.62 -7.81 1.16
C GLY A 472 -19.21 -9.01 0.30
N TRP A 473 -17.94 -9.16 -0.07
CA TRP A 473 -17.41 -10.43 -0.62
C TRP A 473 -17.28 -11.50 0.46
#